data_AF-A0AA88KKH7-F1
#
_entry.id   AF-A0AA88KKH7-F1
#
_cell.length_a   1.000
_cell.length_b   1.000
_cell.length_c   1.000
_cell.angle_alpha   90.00
_cell.angle_beta   90.00
_cell.angle_gamma   90.00
#
_symmetry.space_group_name_H-M   'P 1'
#
loop_
_entity.id
_entity.type
_entity.pdbx_description
1 polymer ?
#
loop_
_entity_poly.entity_id
_entity_poly.type
_entity_poly.pdbx_seq_one_letter_code
_entity_poly.pdbx_strand_id
1 'polypeptide(L)'
;MRISSNPTQPHFETSDLPVMIQGLDLTALKSVLYDHSSMTYPVSIKPLNAQYSEFRIEELESPLDTSPKNEKIRSQMGEFEPTFIVYLHNEKQVDLLVKKIETIHLVRNIESTSVSSNKDNQKLQVTTTAAKQIYLKRLYREQPTVLLKRSSNSLLTYHSYDSLTAKLTDLHQRYANMTSLFSIGKSVAQRELWVLKLFSNTTIGAPDQSSKLGYQKPKFKYVANMHGDETVGRELVLYLAEFLLSKYQQGDSRIRKLLDFMDIYLMPSMNPDGFEMDDRYNANGVDLNRDFPDQYVASSFSKTYQPETKAVMDWLAKDKFVLSVNFHGGAVVASYPFDSVSPTVSNAEYAYYSASPDDTFFRMVAKAYADANPDMKNSREFTGGITNGAYWYVLFGGMQDYNYWSNNCFEITVELSDLKHPPESQLDGFWNANKESLIVYMEQMKYMVMGVVTDSKGNPVPNATVKVIGNSKTITTNSAGVFFRLLTPGNYTLMVSQNGASVNKSIEVPTNVEFGNPPTAYFSIPSSASNSSPSNPFASIVTKASSFHQPRVTSFVASLFMTSLSNIWLIIMLSVISAIYVSGNMMS
;
A
#
# COMPACT_ATOMS: atom_id res chain seq x y z
N MET A 1 49.88 -60.73 37.80
CA MET A 1 49.64 -60.42 39.23
C MET A 1 48.73 -59.20 39.30
N ARG A 2 47.70 -59.29 40.16
CA ARG A 2 46.88 -58.26 40.84
C ARG A 2 47.57 -56.88 41.01
N ILE A 3 46.96 -55.69 41.18
CA ILE A 3 45.61 -55.18 41.49
C ILE A 3 45.71 -53.62 41.52
N SER A 4 44.60 -52.91 41.25
CA SER A 4 44.20 -51.57 41.80
C SER A 4 45.18 -50.37 41.81
N SER A 5 44.76 -49.24 41.23
CA SER A 5 44.27 -48.05 41.96
C SER A 5 44.32 -46.80 41.07
N ASN A 6 43.16 -46.18 40.87
CA ASN A 6 43.00 -44.74 40.55
C ASN A 6 42.96 -43.99 41.89
N PRO A 7 43.07 -42.64 41.97
CA PRO A 7 43.31 -41.65 40.91
C PRO A 7 44.29 -40.51 41.31
N THR A 8 45.07 -39.99 40.37
CA THR A 8 45.55 -38.58 40.37
C THR A 8 45.97 -38.18 38.95
N GLN A 9 45.55 -36.98 38.52
CA GLN A 9 45.96 -36.17 37.35
C GLN A 9 47.48 -36.25 37.01
N PRO A 10 48.01 -35.89 35.79
CA PRO A 10 47.77 -34.61 35.10
C PRO A 10 48.03 -34.49 33.56
N HIS A 11 47.85 -33.26 33.06
CA HIS A 11 48.43 -32.59 31.86
C HIS A 11 48.00 -32.95 30.44
N PHE A 12 47.48 -31.94 29.72
CA PHE A 12 47.93 -31.58 28.38
C PHE A 12 48.08 -30.05 28.26
N GLU A 13 49.34 -29.62 28.14
CA GLU A 13 49.82 -28.43 27.41
C GLU A 13 49.48 -28.58 25.89
N THR A 14 49.41 -27.61 24.97
CA THR A 14 50.08 -26.31 24.71
C THR A 14 49.32 -25.56 23.59
N SER A 15 49.36 -24.22 23.62
CA SER A 15 49.52 -23.23 22.51
C SER A 15 48.65 -23.23 21.22
N ASP A 16 48.19 -22.01 20.90
CA ASP A 16 47.99 -21.36 19.58
C ASP A 16 46.80 -21.77 18.66
N LEU A 17 45.98 -20.75 18.29
CA LEU A 17 45.04 -20.72 17.14
C LEU A 17 45.77 -21.02 15.81
N PRO A 18 45.14 -21.53 14.69
CA PRO A 18 43.85 -21.07 14.12
C PRO A 18 43.02 -22.12 13.28
N VAL A 19 41.89 -21.66 12.69
CA VAL A 19 41.16 -22.17 11.49
C VAL A 19 40.02 -23.21 11.63
N MET A 20 38.82 -22.72 11.23
CA MET A 20 37.64 -23.29 10.56
C MET A 20 37.58 -24.79 10.19
N ILE A 21 36.39 -25.41 10.34
CA ILE A 21 35.60 -26.06 9.25
C ILE A 21 34.08 -25.98 9.53
N GLN A 22 33.38 -25.29 8.61
CA GLN A 22 32.08 -25.52 7.97
C GLN A 22 30.99 -26.43 8.61
N GLY A 23 29.74 -25.95 8.48
CA GLY A 23 28.67 -26.74 7.85
C GLY A 23 27.62 -27.33 8.78
N LEU A 24 26.60 -26.54 9.12
CA LEU A 24 25.24 -27.06 9.26
C LEU A 24 24.30 -26.19 8.43
N ASP A 25 23.95 -26.80 7.31
CA ASP A 25 23.02 -26.37 6.29
C ASP A 25 21.57 -26.39 6.86
N LEU A 26 21.00 -25.21 7.11
CA LEU A 26 19.58 -25.07 7.52
C LEU A 26 18.61 -25.20 6.33
N THR A 27 19.08 -25.59 5.15
CA THR A 27 18.22 -25.85 3.98
C THR A 27 17.40 -27.13 4.13
N ALA A 28 17.74 -28.02 5.07
CA ALA A 28 17.03 -29.29 5.32
C ALA A 28 15.79 -29.18 6.24
N LEU A 29 15.49 -28.02 6.85
CA LEU A 29 14.27 -27.83 7.65
C LEU A 29 13.15 -27.09 6.91
N LYS A 30 13.40 -26.67 5.65
CA LYS A 30 12.41 -26.01 4.78
C LYS A 30 11.65 -26.96 3.85
N SER A 31 11.92 -28.27 3.88
CA SER A 31 11.24 -29.27 3.03
C SER A 31 10.17 -30.12 3.74
N VAL A 32 9.80 -29.81 5.00
CA VAL A 32 8.76 -30.57 5.75
C VAL A 32 7.50 -29.75 6.06
N LEU A 33 7.41 -28.49 5.64
CA LEU A 33 6.21 -27.64 5.84
C LEU A 33 5.44 -27.30 4.56
N TYR A 34 5.80 -27.92 3.44
CA TYR A 34 5.00 -27.92 2.21
C TYR A 34 4.40 -29.31 2.01
N ASP A 35 3.29 -29.58 2.68
CA ASP A 35 2.16 -30.38 2.21
C ASP A 35 1.20 -30.57 3.39
N HIS A 36 0.03 -29.95 3.35
CA HIS A 36 -1.20 -30.55 3.87
C HIS A 36 -2.40 -29.79 3.31
N SER A 37 -2.66 -30.01 2.02
CA SER A 37 -4.03 -30.10 1.54
C SER A 37 -4.63 -31.41 2.07
N SER A 38 -5.46 -31.34 3.12
CA SER A 38 -6.57 -32.26 3.45
C SER A 38 -6.83 -32.33 4.95
N MET A 39 -7.70 -31.47 5.47
CA MET A 39 -8.52 -31.80 6.65
C MET A 39 -9.71 -30.85 6.73
N THR A 40 -10.83 -31.30 6.18
CA THR A 40 -12.16 -30.76 6.45
C THR A 40 -12.60 -31.14 7.86
N TYR A 41 -12.79 -30.16 8.74
CA TYR A 41 -13.74 -30.25 9.86
C TYR A 41 -14.47 -28.90 9.98
N PRO A 42 -15.82 -28.86 9.89
CA PRO A 42 -16.57 -27.63 10.06
C PRO A 42 -16.73 -27.37 11.55
N VAL A 43 -16.01 -26.38 12.10
CA VAL A 43 -16.32 -25.86 13.43
C VAL A 43 -17.12 -24.58 13.26
N SER A 44 -18.45 -24.74 13.29
CA SER A 44 -19.37 -23.61 13.45
C SER A 44 -19.20 -23.03 14.85
N ILE A 45 -18.50 -21.91 14.96
CA ILE A 45 -18.50 -21.09 16.18
C ILE A 45 -19.65 -20.09 16.03
N LYS A 46 -20.78 -20.37 16.68
CA LYS A 46 -21.84 -19.37 16.83
C LYS A 46 -21.33 -18.25 17.75
N PRO A 47 -21.55 -16.96 17.43
CA PRO A 47 -21.19 -15.88 18.33
C PRO A 47 -22.06 -15.97 19.59
N LEU A 48 -21.42 -16.12 20.75
CA LEU A 48 -22.06 -16.00 22.06
C LEU A 48 -22.13 -14.52 22.43
N ASN A 49 -23.33 -14.07 22.80
CA ASN A 49 -23.69 -12.71 23.17
C ASN A 49 -22.68 -12.01 24.10
N ALA A 50 -22.44 -10.74 23.80
CA ALA A 50 -21.66 -9.80 24.60
C ALA A 50 -22.29 -9.55 25.98
N GLN A 51 -21.75 -10.18 27.01
CA GLN A 51 -21.73 -9.68 28.39
C GLN A 51 -20.36 -10.05 28.98
N TYR A 52 -19.92 -9.37 30.04
CA TYR A 52 -18.67 -9.55 30.80
C TYR A 52 -17.47 -8.71 30.34
N SER A 53 -17.34 -7.55 30.97
CA SER A 53 -16.13 -6.71 31.06
C SER A 53 -15.82 -6.50 32.55
N GLU A 54 -14.60 -6.85 33.03
CA GLU A 54 -13.89 -6.30 34.23
C GLU A 54 -12.74 -7.24 34.68
N PHE A 55 -11.48 -6.79 34.65
CA PHE A 55 -10.31 -7.44 35.29
C PHE A 55 -9.33 -6.38 35.82
N ARG A 56 -8.52 -6.73 36.84
CA ARG A 56 -7.50 -5.85 37.44
C ARG A 56 -6.13 -6.53 37.41
N ILE A 57 -5.10 -5.82 36.92
CA ILE A 57 -3.70 -6.24 36.94
C ILE A 57 -2.99 -5.45 38.04
N GLU A 58 -2.31 -6.14 38.95
CA GLU A 58 -1.41 -5.51 39.92
C GLU A 58 0.04 -5.88 39.57
N GLU A 59 0.86 -4.87 39.35
CA GLU A 59 2.31 -4.99 39.20
C GLU A 59 2.92 -5.06 40.60
N LEU A 60 3.64 -6.14 40.93
CA LEU A 60 4.45 -6.17 42.14
C LEU A 60 5.69 -5.31 41.90
N GLU A 61 5.89 -4.31 42.76
CA GLU A 61 6.90 -3.26 42.67
C GLU A 61 8.26 -3.75 42.12
N SER A 62 8.71 -3.16 41.01
CA SER A 62 10.09 -3.31 40.56
C SER A 62 10.99 -2.40 41.42
N PRO A 63 12.02 -2.89 42.11
CA PRO A 63 13.02 -2.03 42.71
C PRO A 63 13.99 -1.54 41.62
N LEU A 64 13.52 -0.62 40.77
CA LEU A 64 14.39 0.20 39.93
C LEU A 64 14.98 1.36 40.77
N ASP A 65 15.55 1.04 41.93
CA ASP A 65 16.50 1.93 42.60
C ASP A 65 17.87 1.70 41.94
N THR A 66 18.36 2.74 41.27
CA THR A 66 19.65 2.77 40.57
C THR A 66 20.82 3.13 41.50
N SER A 67 20.62 3.12 42.82
CA SER A 67 21.68 3.42 43.78
C SER A 67 22.82 2.37 43.72
N PRO A 68 24.09 2.78 43.92
CA PRO A 68 25.26 1.88 43.90
C PRO A 68 25.21 0.74 44.93
N LYS A 69 24.31 0.84 45.92
CA LYS A 69 24.16 -0.14 47.00
C LYS A 69 23.59 -1.49 46.52
N ASN A 70 22.91 -1.51 45.35
CA ASN A 70 22.24 -2.69 44.80
C ASN A 70 23.01 -3.40 43.67
N GLU A 71 24.21 -2.95 43.31
CA GLU A 71 25.01 -3.53 42.22
C GLU A 71 25.51 -4.95 42.55
N LYS A 72 25.77 -5.21 43.84
CA LYS A 72 26.19 -6.52 44.36
C LYS A 72 25.06 -7.55 44.40
N ILE A 73 23.81 -7.11 44.38
CA ILE A 73 22.62 -7.98 44.34
C ILE A 73 22.35 -8.44 42.90
N ARG A 74 22.59 -7.57 41.90
CA ARG A 74 22.42 -7.90 40.46
C ARG A 74 23.45 -8.90 39.95
N SER A 75 24.67 -8.91 40.48
CA SER A 75 25.71 -9.87 40.06
C SER A 75 25.56 -11.26 40.70
N GLN A 76 24.69 -11.41 41.70
CA GLN A 76 24.44 -12.68 42.40
C GLN A 76 23.13 -13.36 42.02
N MET A 77 22.25 -12.70 41.26
CA MET A 77 21.00 -13.28 40.78
C MET A 77 21.07 -13.47 39.26
N GLY A 78 21.08 -14.73 38.81
CA GLY A 78 20.98 -15.10 37.39
C GLY A 78 19.69 -14.60 36.74
N GLU A 79 19.59 -14.79 35.42
CA GLU A 79 18.51 -14.30 34.54
C GLU A 79 17.15 -14.23 35.24
N PHE A 80 16.67 -13.01 35.48
CA PHE A 80 15.36 -12.79 36.07
C PHE A 80 14.28 -12.99 35.01
N GLU A 81 13.41 -13.98 35.21
CA GLU A 81 12.13 -14.05 34.51
C GLU A 81 11.08 -13.26 35.34
N PRO A 82 10.54 -12.15 34.83
CA PRO A 82 9.51 -11.40 35.53
C PRO A 82 8.18 -12.17 35.54
N THR A 83 7.49 -12.12 36.68
CA THR A 83 6.23 -12.81 36.91
C THR A 83 5.10 -11.82 37.16
N PHE A 84 3.93 -12.04 36.55
CA PHE A 84 2.73 -11.23 36.76
C PHE A 84 1.59 -12.06 37.34
N ILE A 85 0.72 -11.41 38.13
CA ILE A 85 -0.47 -12.01 38.73
C ILE A 85 -1.71 -11.37 38.12
N VAL A 86 -2.56 -12.16 37.48
CA VAL A 86 -3.88 -11.74 36.98
C VAL A 86 -4.94 -12.17 37.98
N TYR A 87 -5.74 -11.21 38.46
CA TYR A 87 -6.88 -11.47 39.31
C TYR A 87 -8.14 -11.61 38.45
N LEU A 88 -8.79 -12.77 38.54
CA LEU A 88 -10.01 -13.09 37.77
C LEU A 88 -11.20 -13.17 38.73
N HIS A 89 -12.41 -12.79 38.30
CA HIS A 89 -13.57 -12.71 39.20
C HIS A 89 -14.35 -14.03 39.34
N ASN A 90 -14.12 -15.04 38.48
CA ASN A 90 -14.68 -16.38 38.65
C ASN A 90 -13.83 -17.51 38.03
N GLU A 91 -14.01 -18.73 38.53
CA GLU A 91 -13.24 -19.92 38.11
C GLU A 91 -13.45 -20.32 36.64
N LYS A 92 -14.63 -20.07 36.07
CA LYS A 92 -14.90 -20.39 34.65
C LYS A 92 -14.11 -19.51 33.69
N GLN A 93 -13.77 -18.29 34.09
CA GLN A 93 -12.90 -17.39 33.32
C GLN A 93 -11.43 -17.82 33.34
N VAL A 94 -10.98 -18.43 34.45
CA VAL A 94 -9.63 -19.01 34.58
C VAL A 94 -9.43 -20.11 33.54
N ASP A 95 -10.34 -21.09 33.50
CA ASP A 95 -10.23 -22.24 32.59
C ASP A 95 -10.35 -21.80 31.11
N LEU A 96 -11.18 -20.80 30.80
CA LEU A 96 -11.34 -20.28 29.43
C LEU A 96 -10.10 -19.52 28.95
N LEU A 97 -9.46 -18.76 29.83
CA LEU A 97 -8.27 -17.96 29.54
C LEU A 97 -7.03 -18.85 29.38
N VAL A 98 -6.86 -19.84 30.27
CA VAL A 98 -5.81 -20.87 30.16
C VAL A 98 -5.95 -21.59 28.82
N LYS A 99 -7.15 -22.03 28.46
CA LYS A 99 -7.41 -22.71 27.19
C LYS A 99 -7.15 -21.82 25.96
N LYS A 100 -7.44 -20.52 26.03
CA LYS A 100 -7.07 -19.56 24.97
C LYS A 100 -5.55 -19.40 24.82
N ILE A 101 -4.82 -19.29 25.93
CA ILE A 101 -3.36 -19.17 25.94
C ILE A 101 -2.72 -20.45 25.38
N GLU A 102 -3.20 -21.62 25.79
CA GLU A 102 -2.77 -22.92 25.28
C GLU A 102 -3.14 -23.13 23.80
N THR A 103 -4.28 -22.59 23.33
CA THR A 103 -4.67 -22.67 21.91
C THR A 103 -3.81 -21.76 21.03
N ILE A 104 -3.48 -20.55 21.50
CA ILE A 104 -2.56 -19.64 20.81
C ILE A 104 -1.15 -20.25 20.73
N HIS A 105 -0.75 -20.98 21.78
CA HIS A 105 0.49 -21.74 21.84
C HIS A 105 0.55 -22.85 20.77
N LEU A 106 -0.52 -23.66 20.64
CA LEU A 106 -0.64 -24.74 19.64
C LEU A 106 -0.63 -24.25 18.18
N VAL A 107 -1.18 -23.06 17.91
CA VAL A 107 -1.30 -22.52 16.55
C VAL A 107 -0.01 -21.83 16.06
N ARG A 108 0.88 -21.38 16.97
CA ARG A 108 2.04 -20.54 16.61
C ARG A 108 3.41 -21.05 17.07
N ASN A 109 3.48 -22.28 17.59
CA ASN A 109 4.72 -22.93 18.04
C ASN A 109 5.56 -22.05 18.99
N ILE A 110 4.88 -21.34 19.90
CA ILE A 110 5.53 -20.45 20.87
C ILE A 110 5.91 -21.28 22.09
N GLU A 111 7.09 -21.91 22.13
CA GLU A 111 7.56 -22.54 23.37
C GLU A 111 7.57 -21.51 24.52
N SER A 112 6.82 -21.82 25.58
CA SER A 112 6.78 -21.03 26.82
C SER A 112 7.14 -21.90 28.01
N THR A 113 8.02 -21.37 28.86
CA THR A 113 8.15 -21.69 30.29
C THR A 113 6.78 -21.53 30.98
N SER A 114 6.52 -22.32 32.02
CA SER A 114 5.21 -22.74 32.54
C SER A 114 4.14 -21.66 32.83
N VAL A 115 2.87 -22.06 32.70
CA VAL A 115 1.68 -21.36 33.24
C VAL A 115 1.20 -22.14 34.46
N SER A 116 1.00 -21.47 35.61
CA SER A 116 0.39 -22.08 36.78
C SER A 116 -0.87 -21.31 37.21
N SER A 117 -1.94 -22.06 37.48
CA SER A 117 -3.21 -21.51 37.99
C SER A 117 -3.40 -21.94 39.44
N ASN A 118 -3.83 -21.01 40.29
CA ASN A 118 -4.26 -21.32 41.65
C ASN A 118 -5.76 -21.02 41.80
N LYS A 119 -6.57 -22.08 41.81
CA LYS A 119 -8.04 -22.00 41.77
C LYS A 119 -8.63 -21.41 43.06
N ASP A 120 -8.01 -21.67 44.20
CA ASP A 120 -8.54 -21.28 45.52
C ASP A 120 -8.51 -19.75 45.77
N ASN A 121 -7.69 -19.00 45.02
CA ASN A 121 -7.53 -17.55 45.18
C ASN A 121 -7.82 -16.74 43.91
N GLN A 122 -8.33 -17.37 42.83
CA GLN A 122 -8.61 -16.72 41.55
C GLN A 122 -7.43 -15.92 40.97
N LYS A 123 -6.20 -16.45 41.15
CA LYS A 123 -4.95 -15.85 40.67
C LYS A 123 -4.33 -16.70 39.56
N LEU A 124 -3.99 -16.07 38.44
CA LEU A 124 -3.19 -16.67 37.37
C LEU A 124 -1.78 -16.11 37.40
N GLN A 125 -0.76 -16.97 37.47
CA GLN A 125 0.64 -16.56 37.47
C GLN A 125 1.28 -16.92 36.13
N VAL A 126 1.81 -15.92 35.43
CA VAL A 126 2.43 -16.08 34.11
C VAL A 126 3.84 -15.52 34.11
N THR A 127 4.81 -16.33 33.66
CA THR A 127 6.22 -16.00 33.62
C THR A 127 6.73 -16.06 32.18
N THR A 128 7.46 -15.04 31.71
CA THR A 128 7.96 -14.95 30.32
C THR A 128 9.20 -14.06 30.20
N THR A 129 10.00 -14.25 29.13
CA THR A 129 11.20 -13.44 28.82
C THR A 129 10.90 -12.00 28.37
N ALA A 130 11.87 -11.10 28.56
CA ALA A 130 11.74 -9.65 28.36
C ALA A 130 11.33 -9.22 26.94
N ALA A 131 11.81 -9.89 25.88
CA ALA A 131 11.43 -9.59 24.50
C ALA A 131 9.94 -9.86 24.20
N LYS A 132 9.30 -10.76 24.97
CA LYS A 132 7.89 -11.14 24.83
C LYS A 132 6.95 -10.23 25.63
N GLN A 133 7.47 -9.34 26.47
CA GLN A 133 6.66 -8.34 27.20
C GLN A 133 6.01 -7.31 26.27
N ILE A 134 6.66 -6.94 25.16
CA ILE A 134 6.13 -5.91 24.24
C ILE A 134 4.86 -6.42 23.54
N TYR A 135 4.84 -7.71 23.17
CA TYR A 135 3.71 -8.32 22.48
C TYR A 135 2.49 -8.54 23.40
N LEU A 136 2.72 -8.98 24.64
CA LEU A 136 1.65 -9.12 25.64
C LEU A 136 1.15 -7.76 26.14
N LYS A 137 2.02 -6.78 26.37
CA LYS A 137 1.61 -5.41 26.71
C LYS A 137 0.74 -4.77 25.63
N ARG A 138 0.91 -5.15 24.36
CA ARG A 138 0.07 -4.73 23.23
C ARG A 138 -1.33 -5.34 23.30
N LEU A 139 -1.43 -6.66 23.49
CA LEU A 139 -2.70 -7.40 23.66
C LEU A 139 -3.54 -6.94 24.88
N TYR A 140 -2.90 -6.48 25.97
CA TYR A 140 -3.60 -6.13 27.21
C TYR A 140 -3.91 -4.63 27.37
N ARG A 141 -3.32 -3.73 26.57
CA ARG A 141 -3.71 -2.31 26.53
C ARG A 141 -5.03 -2.05 25.78
N GLU A 142 -5.54 -3.04 25.05
CA GLU A 142 -6.76 -2.97 24.21
C GLU A 142 -8.10 -3.03 24.99
N GLN A 143 -8.11 -2.89 26.32
CA GLN A 143 -9.36 -2.84 27.10
C GLN A 143 -9.36 -1.70 28.13
N PRO A 144 -9.51 -0.42 27.73
CA PRO A 144 -10.06 0.58 28.63
C PRO A 144 -11.59 0.51 28.57
N THR A 145 -12.19 -0.06 29.61
CA THR A 145 -13.62 0.03 29.88
C THR A 145 -13.99 1.50 30.09
N VAL A 146 -14.58 2.14 29.08
CA VAL A 146 -15.31 3.40 29.28
C VAL A 146 -16.78 3.11 29.09
N LEU A 147 -17.51 3.06 30.20
CA LEU A 147 -18.97 3.02 30.23
C LEU A 147 -19.50 4.33 29.63
N LEU A 148 -19.88 4.33 28.35
CA LEU A 148 -20.67 5.40 27.76
C LEU A 148 -22.14 4.98 27.69
N LYS A 149 -22.96 5.74 28.42
CA LYS A 149 -24.42 5.75 28.35
C LYS A 149 -24.88 5.61 26.90
N ARG A 150 -25.74 4.63 26.67
CA ARG A 150 -26.47 4.41 25.41
C ARG A 150 -27.28 5.67 25.08
N SER A 151 -26.70 6.58 24.31
CA SER A 151 -27.46 7.55 23.53
C SER A 151 -28.08 6.77 22.38
N SER A 152 -29.39 6.61 22.39
CA SER A 152 -30.16 5.83 21.41
C SER A 152 -30.29 6.53 20.04
N ASN A 153 -29.29 7.30 19.60
CA ASN A 153 -29.29 8.07 18.35
C ASN A 153 -27.92 8.02 17.62
N SER A 154 -27.28 6.85 17.49
CA SER A 154 -26.16 6.73 16.54
C SER A 154 -26.72 6.83 15.13
N LEU A 155 -26.27 7.81 14.33
CA LEU A 155 -26.67 7.96 12.92
C LEU A 155 -25.89 7.03 12.00
N LEU A 156 -24.79 6.46 12.49
CA LEU A 156 -23.85 5.66 11.72
C LEU A 156 -23.92 4.19 12.16
N THR A 157 -23.98 3.30 11.18
CA THR A 157 -24.04 1.83 11.31
C THR A 157 -23.13 1.20 10.27
N TYR A 158 -22.80 -0.08 10.42
CA TYR A 158 -22.10 -0.80 9.35
C TYR A 158 -23.05 -1.17 8.22
N HIS A 159 -22.60 -0.99 6.99
CA HIS A 159 -23.38 -1.33 5.81
C HIS A 159 -22.85 -2.62 5.17
N SER A 160 -23.69 -3.68 5.14
CA SER A 160 -23.47 -4.84 4.27
C SER A 160 -23.30 -4.39 2.81
N TYR A 161 -22.76 -5.25 1.95
CA TYR A 161 -22.59 -4.98 0.53
C TYR A 161 -23.89 -4.50 -0.12
N ASP A 162 -25.02 -5.15 0.17
CA ASP A 162 -26.32 -4.78 -0.38
C ASP A 162 -26.77 -3.41 0.16
N SER A 163 -26.60 -3.17 1.46
CA SER A 163 -26.98 -1.91 2.10
C SER A 163 -26.12 -0.74 1.60
N LEU A 164 -24.82 -0.97 1.41
CA LEU A 164 -23.87 0.00 0.87
C LEU A 164 -24.21 0.31 -0.60
N THR A 165 -24.48 -0.72 -1.40
CA THR A 165 -24.91 -0.58 -2.80
C THR A 165 -26.20 0.24 -2.90
N ALA A 166 -27.18 -0.06 -2.04
CA ALA A 166 -28.43 0.69 -1.97
C ALA A 166 -28.20 2.15 -1.59
N LYS A 167 -27.35 2.42 -0.59
CA LYS A 167 -27.02 3.79 -0.14
C LYS A 167 -26.30 4.59 -1.22
N LEU A 168 -25.34 4.00 -1.92
CA LEU A 168 -24.65 4.66 -3.05
C LEU A 168 -25.61 4.95 -4.20
N THR A 169 -26.51 4.01 -4.50
CA THR A 169 -27.53 4.18 -5.54
C THR A 169 -28.51 5.31 -5.17
N ASP A 170 -28.97 5.36 -3.93
CA ASP A 170 -29.81 6.45 -3.41
C ASP A 170 -29.10 7.81 -3.52
N LEU A 171 -27.84 7.89 -3.08
CA LEU A 171 -27.04 9.11 -3.21
C LEU A 171 -26.93 9.55 -4.68
N HIS A 172 -26.66 8.62 -5.60
CA HIS A 172 -26.58 8.95 -7.01
C HIS A 172 -27.92 9.46 -7.56
N GLN A 173 -29.04 8.83 -7.19
CA GLN A 173 -30.38 9.26 -7.60
C GLN A 173 -30.74 10.65 -7.07
N ARG A 174 -30.45 10.95 -5.80
CA ARG A 174 -30.72 12.25 -5.19
C ARG A 174 -29.85 13.37 -5.75
N TYR A 175 -28.61 13.06 -6.14
CA TYR A 175 -27.62 14.03 -6.60
C TYR A 175 -27.11 13.73 -8.03
N ALA A 176 -28.00 13.34 -8.95
CA ALA A 176 -27.63 12.84 -10.27
C ALA A 176 -26.79 13.82 -11.12
N ASN A 177 -26.96 15.13 -10.94
CA ASN A 177 -26.20 16.17 -11.65
C ASN A 177 -24.81 16.45 -11.06
N MET A 178 -24.46 15.80 -9.95
CA MET A 178 -23.21 16.00 -9.23
C MET A 178 -22.48 14.68 -8.96
N THR A 179 -23.05 13.56 -9.39
CA THR A 179 -22.54 12.23 -9.07
C THR A 179 -22.55 11.32 -10.29
N SER A 180 -21.59 10.40 -10.32
CA SER A 180 -21.59 9.27 -11.25
C SER A 180 -21.21 8.02 -10.46
N LEU A 181 -22.14 7.09 -10.31
CA LEU A 181 -21.90 5.79 -9.70
C LEU A 181 -21.51 4.78 -10.79
N PHE A 182 -20.40 4.09 -10.62
CA PHE A 182 -19.97 3.04 -11.53
C PHE A 182 -19.13 2.00 -10.79
N SER A 183 -18.98 0.83 -11.41
CA SER A 183 -18.10 -0.23 -10.93
C SER A 183 -16.80 -0.22 -11.74
N ILE A 184 -15.66 -0.43 -11.07
CA ILE A 184 -14.36 -0.59 -11.77
C ILE A 184 -14.02 -2.04 -12.10
N GLY A 185 -14.84 -2.98 -11.65
CA GLY A 185 -14.61 -4.42 -11.78
C GLY A 185 -15.43 -5.18 -10.76
N LYS A 186 -15.24 -6.50 -10.70
CA LYS A 186 -15.92 -7.36 -9.73
C LYS A 186 -14.91 -8.03 -8.82
N SER A 187 -15.30 -8.29 -7.57
CA SER A 187 -14.58 -9.15 -6.65
C SER A 187 -14.63 -10.62 -7.10
N VAL A 188 -13.90 -11.49 -6.39
CA VAL A 188 -13.95 -12.95 -6.61
C VAL A 188 -15.39 -13.48 -6.53
N ALA A 189 -16.16 -13.08 -5.51
CA ALA A 189 -17.56 -13.47 -5.31
C ALA A 189 -18.55 -12.65 -6.15
N GLN A 190 -18.08 -12.00 -7.23
CA GLN A 190 -18.90 -11.27 -8.20
C GLN A 190 -19.60 -10.01 -7.66
N ARG A 191 -19.10 -9.42 -6.57
CA ARG A 191 -19.59 -8.14 -6.05
C ARG A 191 -18.94 -6.99 -6.81
N GLU A 192 -19.74 -5.99 -7.19
CA GLU A 192 -19.25 -4.79 -7.86
C GLU A 192 -18.29 -3.99 -6.96
N LEU A 193 -17.18 -3.52 -7.53
CA LEU A 193 -16.22 -2.63 -6.88
C LEU A 193 -16.65 -1.19 -7.13
N TRP A 194 -17.61 -0.74 -6.32
CA TRP A 194 -18.28 0.55 -6.49
C TRP A 194 -17.37 1.75 -6.26
N VAL A 195 -17.49 2.73 -7.16
CA VAL A 195 -16.91 4.06 -7.05
C VAL A 195 -18.00 5.09 -7.27
N LEU A 196 -18.16 6.00 -6.32
CA LEU A 196 -18.99 7.20 -6.47
C LEU A 196 -18.09 8.39 -6.79
N LYS A 197 -18.14 8.85 -8.03
CA LYS A 197 -17.50 10.11 -8.44
C LYS A 197 -18.41 11.27 -8.06
N LEU A 198 -17.87 12.25 -7.34
CA LEU A 198 -18.48 13.54 -7.07
C LEU A 198 -17.83 14.60 -7.98
N PHE A 199 -18.66 15.43 -8.60
CA PHE A 199 -18.19 16.52 -9.46
C PHE A 199 -19.17 17.69 -9.43
N SER A 200 -18.71 18.85 -9.89
CA SER A 200 -19.59 19.95 -10.28
C SER A 200 -19.45 20.26 -11.76
N ASN A 201 -20.45 20.90 -12.35
CA ASN A 201 -20.43 21.35 -13.74
C ASN A 201 -19.60 22.62 -13.96
N THR A 202 -18.99 23.17 -12.90
CA THR A 202 -18.10 24.33 -12.99
C THR A 202 -16.83 23.94 -13.75
N THR A 203 -16.45 24.73 -14.75
CA THR A 203 -15.13 24.63 -15.37
C THR A 203 -14.16 25.52 -14.62
N ILE A 204 -13.03 24.97 -14.15
CA ILE A 204 -11.92 25.80 -13.65
C ILE A 204 -11.28 26.41 -14.88
N GLY A 205 -11.35 27.74 -14.97
CA GLY A 205 -10.72 28.46 -16.07
C GLY A 205 -9.21 28.30 -16.00
N ALA A 206 -8.59 27.87 -17.10
CA ALA A 206 -7.24 28.32 -17.32
C ALA A 206 -7.24 29.80 -17.71
N PRO A 207 -6.10 30.51 -17.53
CA PRO A 207 -5.93 31.91 -17.89
C PRO A 207 -6.17 32.30 -19.37
N ASP A 208 -6.63 31.40 -20.24
CA ASP A 208 -7.01 31.76 -21.60
C ASP A 208 -8.21 30.92 -22.07
N GLN A 209 -9.35 31.59 -22.27
CA GLN A 209 -10.59 31.01 -22.80
C GLN A 209 -10.48 30.57 -24.27
N SER A 210 -9.32 30.74 -24.92
CA SER A 210 -9.12 30.41 -26.34
C SER A 210 -8.82 28.93 -26.62
N SER A 211 -8.48 28.10 -25.62
CA SER A 211 -8.02 26.74 -25.91
C SER A 211 -9.17 25.76 -26.18
N LYS A 212 -9.23 25.29 -27.43
CA LYS A 212 -10.06 24.19 -27.93
C LYS A 212 -9.77 22.82 -27.25
N LEU A 213 -9.06 22.81 -26.11
CA LEU A 213 -8.42 21.63 -25.52
C LEU A 213 -9.24 20.96 -24.41
N GLY A 214 -10.38 21.53 -24.00
CA GLY A 214 -11.29 20.90 -23.04
C GLY A 214 -10.62 20.62 -21.69
N TYR A 215 -10.63 21.60 -20.78
CA TYR A 215 -10.01 21.45 -19.46
C TYR A 215 -10.63 20.31 -18.66
N GLN A 216 -9.78 19.46 -18.09
CA GLN A 216 -10.18 18.41 -17.14
C GLN A 216 -9.79 18.83 -15.74
N LYS A 217 -10.72 18.69 -14.79
CA LYS A 217 -10.43 18.87 -13.37
C LYS A 217 -9.38 17.83 -12.93
N PRO A 218 -8.48 18.18 -12.00
CA PRO A 218 -7.63 17.18 -11.37
C PRO A 218 -8.49 16.13 -10.66
N LYS A 219 -8.01 14.89 -10.62
CA LYS A 219 -8.72 13.76 -10.03
C LYS A 219 -8.10 13.39 -8.69
N PHE A 220 -8.92 13.39 -7.65
CA PHE A 220 -8.59 12.96 -6.30
C PHE A 220 -9.32 11.64 -6.01
N LYS A 221 -8.73 10.73 -5.20
CA LYS A 221 -9.46 9.54 -4.76
C LYS A 221 -9.27 9.18 -3.29
N TYR A 222 -10.30 8.57 -2.71
CA TYR A 222 -10.22 7.83 -1.46
C TYR A 222 -10.63 6.38 -1.69
N VAL A 223 -9.82 5.47 -1.17
CA VAL A 223 -10.05 4.02 -1.19
C VAL A 223 -10.11 3.53 0.25
N ALA A 224 -11.03 2.65 0.58
CA ALA A 224 -11.14 2.07 1.91
C ALA A 224 -11.37 0.57 1.86
N ASN A 225 -11.16 -0.08 3.00
CA ASN A 225 -11.57 -1.46 3.25
C ASN A 225 -11.00 -2.42 2.19
N MET A 226 -9.70 -2.25 1.90
CA MET A 226 -8.94 -3.21 1.10
C MET A 226 -8.58 -4.46 1.91
N HIS A 227 -8.49 -4.31 3.23
CA HIS A 227 -8.67 -5.42 4.16
C HIS A 227 -10.11 -5.41 4.66
N GLY A 228 -10.80 -6.53 4.53
CA GLY A 228 -12.23 -6.60 4.81
C GLY A 228 -12.59 -6.38 6.29
N ASP A 229 -11.71 -6.80 7.20
CA ASP A 229 -11.81 -6.64 8.66
C ASP A 229 -11.49 -5.22 9.18
N GLU A 230 -11.03 -4.32 8.30
CA GLU A 230 -10.67 -2.93 8.63
C GLU A 230 -11.78 -1.99 8.14
N THR A 231 -12.75 -1.73 9.02
CA THR A 231 -14.10 -1.31 8.60
C THR A 231 -14.41 0.17 8.77
N VAL A 232 -13.66 0.91 9.60
CA VAL A 232 -13.94 2.33 9.86
C VAL A 232 -13.88 3.16 8.57
N GLY A 233 -12.84 2.98 7.76
CA GLY A 233 -12.66 3.73 6.52
C GLY A 233 -13.83 3.55 5.53
N ARG A 234 -14.43 2.36 5.48
CA ARG A 234 -15.57 2.04 4.62
C ARG A 234 -16.72 2.99 4.88
N GLU A 235 -17.06 3.14 6.15
CA GLU A 235 -18.18 3.95 6.60
C GLU A 235 -17.85 5.45 6.48
N LEU A 236 -16.63 5.87 6.85
CA LEU A 236 -16.22 7.27 6.73
C LEU A 236 -16.26 7.78 5.28
N VAL A 237 -15.85 6.97 4.30
CA VAL A 237 -15.90 7.34 2.88
C VAL A 237 -17.34 7.48 2.40
N LEU A 238 -18.25 6.60 2.84
CA LEU A 238 -19.67 6.68 2.52
C LEU A 238 -20.32 7.94 3.12
N TYR A 239 -20.02 8.25 4.38
CA TYR A 239 -20.53 9.45 5.05
C TYR A 239 -19.94 10.74 4.51
N LEU A 240 -18.67 10.72 4.10
CA LEU A 240 -18.04 11.84 3.43
C LEU A 240 -18.79 12.19 2.14
N ALA A 241 -19.22 11.20 1.36
CA ALA A 241 -20.00 11.44 0.15
C ALA A 241 -21.29 12.22 0.44
N GLU A 242 -22.07 11.76 1.41
CA GLU A 242 -23.32 12.42 1.80
C GLU A 242 -23.07 13.81 2.38
N PHE A 243 -22.03 13.97 3.21
CA PHE A 243 -21.64 15.25 3.78
C PHE A 243 -21.27 16.28 2.70
N LEU A 244 -20.40 15.91 1.76
CA LEU A 244 -19.93 16.80 0.69
C LEU A 244 -21.09 17.25 -0.21
N LEU A 245 -21.94 16.31 -0.62
CA LEU A 245 -23.10 16.59 -1.47
C LEU A 245 -24.10 17.52 -0.77
N SER A 246 -24.45 17.20 0.49
CA SER A 246 -25.37 18.00 1.30
C SER A 246 -24.85 19.41 1.54
N LYS A 247 -23.55 19.55 1.89
CA LYS A 247 -22.93 20.86 2.13
C LYS A 247 -22.79 21.70 0.87
N TYR A 248 -22.46 21.09 -0.26
CA TYR A 248 -22.44 21.78 -1.54
C TYR A 248 -23.82 22.36 -1.88
N GLN A 249 -24.89 21.57 -1.74
CA GLN A 249 -26.26 22.01 -2.01
C GLN A 249 -26.73 23.12 -1.05
N GLN A 250 -26.30 23.07 0.21
CA GLN A 250 -26.54 24.12 1.21
C GLN A 250 -25.78 25.43 0.93
N GLY A 251 -24.84 25.43 -0.03
CA GLY A 251 -24.06 26.60 -0.38
C GLY A 251 -22.81 26.82 0.47
N ASP A 252 -22.31 25.78 1.16
CA ASP A 252 -21.08 25.87 1.95
C ASP A 252 -19.89 26.26 1.07
N SER A 253 -19.27 27.40 1.34
CA SER A 253 -18.23 27.97 0.46
C SER A 253 -16.96 27.13 0.39
N ARG A 254 -16.58 26.44 1.47
CA ARG A 254 -15.39 25.58 1.51
C ARG A 254 -15.61 24.34 0.67
N ILE A 255 -16.76 23.67 0.83
CA ILE A 255 -17.09 22.46 0.08
C ILE A 255 -17.37 22.77 -1.40
N ARG A 256 -17.99 23.91 -1.72
CA ARG A 256 -18.15 24.34 -3.11
C ARG A 256 -16.82 24.50 -3.82
N LYS A 257 -15.85 25.19 -3.19
CA LYS A 257 -14.50 25.34 -3.75
C LYS A 257 -13.85 23.99 -4.04
N LEU A 258 -14.04 22.97 -3.19
CA LEU A 258 -13.50 21.62 -3.43
C LEU A 258 -14.08 20.97 -4.68
N LEU A 259 -15.41 20.82 -4.79
CA LEU A 259 -16.03 20.16 -5.94
C LEU A 259 -15.94 20.98 -7.24
N ASP A 260 -15.86 22.30 -7.13
CA ASP A 260 -15.59 23.17 -8.28
C ASP A 260 -14.15 23.01 -8.77
N PHE A 261 -13.20 22.70 -7.88
CA PHE A 261 -11.77 22.56 -8.20
C PHE A 261 -11.32 21.15 -8.58
N MET A 262 -11.98 20.08 -8.14
CA MET A 262 -11.53 18.71 -8.43
C MET A 262 -12.69 17.75 -8.64
N ASP A 263 -12.41 16.67 -9.36
CA ASP A 263 -13.28 15.49 -9.35
C ASP A 263 -12.83 14.56 -8.23
N ILE A 264 -13.75 14.20 -7.32
CA ILE A 264 -13.48 13.38 -6.14
C ILE A 264 -14.05 11.98 -6.39
N TYR A 265 -13.23 10.96 -6.27
CA TYR A 265 -13.63 9.56 -6.48
C TYR A 265 -13.58 8.80 -5.16
N LEU A 266 -14.72 8.26 -4.73
CA LEU A 266 -14.86 7.60 -3.45
C LEU A 266 -15.14 6.10 -3.66
N MET A 267 -14.21 5.26 -3.22
CA MET A 267 -14.36 3.80 -3.18
C MET A 267 -14.47 3.35 -1.72
N PRO A 268 -15.69 3.12 -1.20
CA PRO A 268 -15.87 2.67 0.17
C PRO A 268 -15.29 1.28 0.46
N SER A 269 -15.23 0.39 -0.52
CA SER A 269 -14.74 -0.97 -0.31
C SER A 269 -14.05 -1.52 -1.55
N MET A 270 -12.74 -1.74 -1.41
CA MET A 270 -11.95 -2.48 -2.40
C MET A 270 -12.07 -4.00 -2.20
N ASN A 271 -12.31 -4.47 -0.97
CA ASN A 271 -12.50 -5.88 -0.65
C ASN A 271 -13.88 -6.15 -0.04
N PRO A 272 -14.96 -6.05 -0.84
CA PRO A 272 -16.31 -6.31 -0.34
C PRO A 272 -16.50 -7.77 0.08
N ASP A 273 -15.70 -8.70 -0.45
CA ASP A 273 -15.79 -10.12 -0.07
C ASP A 273 -15.24 -10.37 1.33
N GLY A 274 -14.05 -9.84 1.62
CA GLY A 274 -13.47 -9.91 2.96
C GLY A 274 -14.38 -9.25 3.99
N PHE A 275 -15.01 -8.12 3.66
CA PHE A 275 -15.92 -7.44 4.58
C PHE A 275 -17.11 -8.33 4.98
N GLU A 276 -17.76 -8.99 4.02
CA GLU A 276 -18.90 -9.88 4.29
C GLU A 276 -18.50 -11.13 5.09
N MET A 277 -17.22 -11.49 5.08
CA MET A 277 -16.66 -12.59 5.86
C MET A 277 -16.03 -12.14 7.19
N ASP A 278 -15.99 -10.83 7.45
CA ASP A 278 -15.19 -10.23 8.54
C ASP A 278 -13.72 -10.69 8.53
N ASP A 279 -13.13 -10.71 7.33
CA ASP A 279 -11.78 -11.20 7.07
C ASP A 279 -10.92 -10.13 6.39
N ARG A 280 -9.64 -10.08 6.76
CA ARG A 280 -8.62 -9.26 6.11
C ARG A 280 -8.51 -9.58 4.63
N TYR A 281 -8.48 -10.86 4.28
CA TYR A 281 -8.12 -11.33 2.94
C TYR A 281 -9.31 -11.24 1.96
N ASN A 282 -9.05 -11.31 0.65
CA ASN A 282 -10.15 -11.46 -0.32
C ASN A 282 -10.70 -12.91 -0.30
N ALA A 283 -11.71 -13.24 -1.12
CA ALA A 283 -12.32 -14.58 -1.10
C ALA A 283 -11.38 -15.74 -1.51
N ASN A 284 -10.21 -15.44 -2.10
CA ASN A 284 -9.18 -16.44 -2.39
C ASN A 284 -8.12 -16.54 -1.27
N GLY A 285 -8.28 -15.85 -0.15
CA GLY A 285 -7.31 -15.83 0.94
C GLY A 285 -6.05 -15.02 0.63
N VAL A 286 -6.10 -14.08 -0.32
CA VAL A 286 -4.95 -13.25 -0.71
C VAL A 286 -5.01 -11.88 -0.05
N ASP A 287 -3.87 -11.40 0.45
CA ASP A 287 -3.72 -10.04 0.98
C ASP A 287 -3.58 -9.08 -0.20
N LEU A 288 -4.63 -8.29 -0.48
CA LEU A 288 -4.62 -7.34 -1.59
C LEU A 288 -3.52 -6.28 -1.44
N ASN A 289 -3.09 -5.97 -0.21
CA ASN A 289 -1.98 -5.05 0.06
C ASN A 289 -0.61 -5.75 0.05
N ARG A 290 -0.51 -6.95 -0.51
CA ARG A 290 0.73 -7.63 -0.94
C ARG A 290 0.66 -8.07 -2.41
N ASP A 291 -0.44 -7.73 -3.08
CA ASP A 291 -0.73 -8.28 -4.40
C ASP A 291 -0.24 -7.37 -5.53
N PHE A 292 -0.03 -6.07 -5.30
CA PHE A 292 0.42 -5.14 -6.35
C PHE A 292 1.86 -5.41 -6.83
N PRO A 293 2.22 -4.95 -8.05
CA PRO A 293 3.61 -4.92 -8.50
C PRO A 293 4.49 -4.04 -7.60
N ASP A 294 5.65 -4.57 -7.21
CA ASP A 294 6.62 -3.87 -6.37
C ASP A 294 7.79 -3.30 -7.21
N GLN A 295 8.34 -2.16 -6.79
CA GLN A 295 9.43 -1.48 -7.51
C GLN A 295 10.81 -2.14 -7.33
N TYR A 296 10.98 -2.95 -6.29
CA TYR A 296 12.25 -3.57 -5.92
C TYR A 296 12.25 -5.07 -6.18
N VAL A 297 11.12 -5.73 -5.94
CA VAL A 297 10.99 -7.17 -6.13
C VAL A 297 10.19 -7.42 -7.41
N ALA A 298 10.85 -8.01 -8.40
CA ALA A 298 10.17 -8.43 -9.61
C ALA A 298 9.07 -9.45 -9.24
N SER A 299 7.84 -9.19 -9.68
CA SER A 299 6.83 -10.24 -9.76
C SER A 299 7.42 -11.36 -10.60
N SER A 300 7.46 -12.59 -10.09
CA SER A 300 7.77 -13.75 -10.92
C SER A 300 6.95 -13.67 -12.21
N PHE A 301 7.55 -14.01 -13.35
CA PHE A 301 7.01 -13.82 -14.71
C PHE A 301 5.64 -14.51 -15.00
N SER A 302 4.95 -15.01 -13.97
CA SER A 302 3.63 -15.65 -14.01
C SER A 302 2.66 -15.22 -12.90
N LYS A 303 2.88 -14.09 -12.18
CA LYS A 303 1.95 -13.67 -11.12
C LYS A 303 0.59 -13.30 -11.72
N THR A 304 -0.46 -14.03 -11.32
CA THR A 304 -1.85 -13.69 -11.62
C THR A 304 -2.38 -12.84 -10.48
N TYR A 305 -2.66 -11.56 -10.76
CA TYR A 305 -3.23 -10.62 -9.79
C TYR A 305 -4.69 -10.97 -9.47
N GLN A 306 -5.11 -10.68 -8.24
CA GLN A 306 -6.50 -10.80 -7.82
C GLN A 306 -7.40 -9.86 -8.63
N PRO A 307 -8.68 -10.21 -8.85
CA PRO A 307 -9.58 -9.39 -9.66
C PRO A 307 -9.76 -7.98 -9.08
N GLU A 308 -9.74 -7.84 -7.74
CA GLU A 308 -9.78 -6.54 -7.06
C GLU A 308 -8.53 -5.70 -7.35
N THR A 309 -7.35 -6.29 -7.20
CA THR A 309 -6.05 -5.65 -7.53
C THR A 309 -6.01 -5.22 -8.99
N LYS A 310 -6.40 -6.11 -9.90
CA LYS A 310 -6.40 -5.84 -11.34
C LYS A 310 -7.35 -4.68 -11.68
N ALA A 311 -8.55 -4.67 -11.10
CA ALA A 311 -9.51 -3.60 -11.32
C ALA A 311 -8.94 -2.23 -10.91
N VAL A 312 -8.26 -2.15 -9.77
CA VAL A 312 -7.59 -0.91 -9.32
C VAL A 312 -6.42 -0.54 -10.22
N MET A 313 -5.60 -1.50 -10.66
CA MET A 313 -4.50 -1.25 -11.61
C MET A 313 -5.02 -0.68 -12.94
N ASP A 314 -6.08 -1.28 -13.51
CA ASP A 314 -6.71 -0.81 -14.74
C ASP A 314 -7.32 0.59 -14.55
N TRP A 315 -7.91 0.84 -13.37
CA TRP A 315 -8.46 2.15 -13.02
C TRP A 315 -7.39 3.24 -12.94
N LEU A 316 -6.25 2.97 -12.29
CA LEU A 316 -5.10 3.89 -12.22
C LEU A 316 -4.48 4.16 -13.60
N ALA A 317 -4.43 3.14 -14.46
CA ALA A 317 -3.92 3.30 -15.83
C ALA A 317 -4.84 4.19 -16.68
N LYS A 318 -6.16 4.04 -16.52
CA LYS A 318 -7.19 4.82 -17.22
C LYS A 318 -7.28 6.26 -16.72
N ASP A 319 -7.36 6.44 -15.40
CA ASP A 319 -7.61 7.71 -14.75
C ASP A 319 -6.31 8.24 -14.11
N LYS A 320 -5.80 9.36 -14.62
CA LYS A 320 -4.60 10.03 -14.10
C LYS A 320 -4.89 10.76 -12.79
N PHE A 321 -5.03 10.02 -11.70
CA PHE A 321 -5.17 10.55 -10.34
C PHE A 321 -3.93 11.32 -9.89
N VAL A 322 -4.15 12.32 -9.03
CA VAL A 322 -3.12 13.25 -8.56
C VAL A 322 -2.75 12.96 -7.11
N LEU A 323 -3.73 12.91 -6.21
CA LEU A 323 -3.54 12.67 -4.76
C LEU A 323 -4.58 11.65 -4.27
N SER A 324 -4.20 10.86 -3.26
CA SER A 324 -5.03 9.78 -2.72
C SER A 324 -4.73 9.41 -1.28
N VAL A 325 -5.72 8.80 -0.62
CA VAL A 325 -5.50 7.98 0.58
C VAL A 325 -6.14 6.62 0.41
N ASN A 326 -5.47 5.59 0.91
CA ASN A 326 -6.09 4.32 1.25
C ASN A 326 -6.25 4.19 2.77
N PHE A 327 -7.42 3.75 3.24
CA PHE A 327 -7.75 3.69 4.67
C PHE A 327 -7.69 2.27 5.22
N HIS A 328 -7.11 2.16 6.42
CA HIS A 328 -6.84 0.94 7.16
C HIS A 328 -7.25 1.05 8.64
N GLY A 329 -7.12 -0.05 9.36
CA GLY A 329 -7.27 -0.14 10.80
C GLY A 329 -6.28 -1.14 11.41
N GLY A 330 -6.00 -0.98 12.69
CA GLY A 330 -4.96 -1.70 13.44
C GLY A 330 -3.93 -0.78 14.09
N ALA A 331 -3.98 0.52 13.79
CA ALA A 331 -3.18 1.58 14.40
C ALA A 331 -3.87 2.95 14.21
N VAL A 332 -3.24 4.01 14.71
CA VAL A 332 -3.67 5.41 14.50
C VAL A 332 -2.50 6.27 14.02
N VAL A 333 -2.32 6.35 12.70
CA VAL A 333 -1.17 7.02 12.04
C VAL A 333 -1.43 7.28 10.55
N ALA A 334 -0.85 8.37 10.02
CA ALA A 334 -0.73 8.56 8.57
C ALA A 334 0.66 8.07 8.09
N SER A 335 0.68 6.88 7.50
CA SER A 335 1.86 6.27 6.88
C SER A 335 2.08 6.78 5.44
N TYR A 336 3.33 6.96 5.02
CA TYR A 336 3.64 7.49 3.70
C TYR A 336 4.84 6.78 3.02
N PRO A 337 4.95 6.86 1.68
CA PRO A 337 5.96 6.15 0.91
C PRO A 337 7.42 6.44 1.32
N PHE A 338 8.32 5.48 1.12
CA PHE A 338 8.04 4.12 0.64
C PHE A 338 7.72 3.13 1.76
N ASP A 339 6.89 2.13 1.45
CA ASP A 339 6.58 0.96 2.27
C ASP A 339 7.64 -0.14 2.13
N SER A 340 8.29 -0.23 0.96
CA SER A 340 9.33 -1.22 0.69
C SER A 340 10.75 -0.63 0.69
N VAL A 341 11.75 -1.52 0.73
CA VAL A 341 13.18 -1.18 0.66
C VAL A 341 13.88 -1.96 -0.44
N SER A 342 14.97 -1.41 -0.98
CA SER A 342 15.79 -2.14 -1.95
C SER A 342 16.31 -3.45 -1.33
N PRO A 343 16.31 -4.59 -2.06
CA PRO A 343 16.74 -5.88 -1.52
C PRO A 343 18.24 -5.93 -1.27
N THR A 344 18.99 -4.95 -1.80
CA THR A 344 20.43 -4.76 -1.55
C THR A 344 20.73 -4.20 -0.17
N VAL A 345 19.71 -3.73 0.57
CA VAL A 345 19.87 -3.31 1.96
C VAL A 345 19.94 -4.57 2.83
N SER A 346 21.15 -4.95 3.23
CA SER A 346 21.38 -6.07 4.15
C SER A 346 20.65 -5.81 5.48
N ASN A 347 19.87 -6.78 5.96
CA ASN A 347 19.04 -6.73 7.17
C ASN A 347 17.73 -5.92 7.05
N ALA A 348 16.96 -6.14 5.97
CA ALA A 348 15.56 -5.67 5.83
C ALA A 348 14.57 -6.19 6.93
N GLU A 349 15.09 -6.83 7.98
CA GLU A 349 14.37 -7.27 9.18
C GLU A 349 14.18 -6.11 10.20
N TYR A 350 14.81 -4.95 9.98
CA TYR A 350 14.69 -3.76 10.85
C TYR A 350 14.00 -2.58 10.15
N ALA A 351 13.32 -1.75 10.95
CA ALA A 351 12.81 -0.42 10.60
C ALA A 351 13.85 0.40 9.81
N TYR A 352 13.61 0.63 8.52
CA TYR A 352 14.51 1.40 7.66
C TYR A 352 13.76 2.52 6.97
N TYR A 353 14.24 3.75 7.14
CA TYR A 353 13.61 4.90 6.49
C TYR A 353 13.86 4.86 4.98
N SER A 354 12.81 4.59 4.21
CA SER A 354 12.87 4.46 2.76
C SER A 354 12.30 5.72 2.11
N ALA A 355 13.14 6.75 1.98
CA ALA A 355 12.71 8.05 1.47
C ALA A 355 12.34 7.96 -0.02
N SER A 356 11.17 8.49 -0.38
CA SER A 356 10.82 8.69 -1.78
C SER A 356 11.43 9.99 -2.35
N PRO A 357 11.54 10.14 -3.69
CA PRO A 357 12.00 11.39 -4.29
C PRO A 357 11.17 12.63 -3.92
N ASP A 358 9.94 12.44 -3.46
CA ASP A 358 9.01 13.48 -3.01
C ASP A 358 8.71 13.38 -1.49
N ASP A 359 9.64 12.83 -0.70
CA ASP A 359 9.50 12.60 0.75
C ASP A 359 9.01 13.84 1.51
N THR A 360 9.55 15.03 1.20
CA THR A 360 9.13 16.27 1.86
C THR A 360 7.66 16.60 1.59
N PHE A 361 7.18 16.36 0.36
CA PHE A 361 5.76 16.56 0.04
C PHE A 361 4.89 15.53 0.75
N PHE A 362 5.29 14.26 0.77
CA PHE A 362 4.57 13.21 1.48
C PHE A 362 4.44 13.47 2.98
N ARG A 363 5.54 13.86 3.63
CA ARG A 363 5.54 14.28 5.03
C ARG A 363 4.59 15.45 5.26
N MET A 364 4.60 16.45 4.39
CA MET A 364 3.70 17.61 4.49
C MET A 364 2.22 17.20 4.45
N VAL A 365 1.82 16.35 3.49
CA VAL A 365 0.40 15.97 3.35
C VAL A 365 -0.05 14.95 4.39
N ALA A 366 0.82 14.00 4.78
CA ALA A 366 0.54 13.09 5.90
C ALA A 366 0.36 13.89 7.21
N LYS A 367 1.22 14.89 7.44
CA LYS A 367 1.13 15.76 8.61
C LYS A 367 -0.13 16.62 8.58
N ALA A 368 -0.57 17.08 7.42
CA ALA A 368 -1.83 17.82 7.27
C ALA A 368 -3.05 16.98 7.69
N TYR A 369 -3.08 15.68 7.36
CA TYR A 369 -4.12 14.77 7.86
C TYR A 369 -4.00 14.58 9.37
N ALA A 370 -2.81 14.24 9.86
CA ALA A 370 -2.55 13.91 11.25
C ALA A 370 -2.81 15.11 12.19
N ASP A 371 -2.44 16.33 11.81
CA ASP A 371 -2.65 17.53 12.64
C ASP A 371 -4.11 17.93 12.78
N ALA A 372 -4.96 17.55 11.82
CA ALA A 372 -6.39 17.76 11.85
C ALA A 372 -7.15 16.65 12.60
N ASN A 373 -6.51 15.50 12.86
CA ASN A 373 -7.08 14.40 13.63
C ASN A 373 -6.57 14.48 15.09
N PRO A 374 -7.44 14.66 16.10
CA PRO A 374 -7.02 14.82 17.49
C PRO A 374 -6.22 13.63 18.05
N ASP A 375 -6.54 12.40 17.63
CA ASP A 375 -5.92 11.18 18.15
C ASP A 375 -4.54 10.98 17.51
N MET A 376 -4.43 11.16 16.18
CA MET A 376 -3.14 11.09 15.47
C MET A 376 -2.19 12.20 15.92
N LYS A 377 -2.68 13.44 16.01
CA LYS A 377 -1.87 14.60 16.43
C LYS A 377 -1.19 14.38 17.78
N ASN A 378 -1.90 13.74 18.70
CA ASN A 378 -1.45 13.48 20.07
C ASN A 378 -0.88 12.07 20.24
N SER A 379 -0.58 11.36 19.13
CA SER A 379 -0.02 10.02 19.18
C SER A 379 1.29 10.00 19.95
N ARG A 380 1.38 9.05 20.90
CA ARG A 380 2.60 8.78 21.66
C ARG A 380 3.47 7.71 21.00
N GLU A 381 2.89 6.93 20.08
CA GLU A 381 3.58 5.88 19.33
C GLU A 381 4.27 6.47 18.09
N PHE A 382 3.57 7.32 17.35
CA PHE A 382 4.06 7.91 16.10
C PHE A 382 4.28 9.40 16.30
N THR A 383 5.54 9.84 16.28
CA THR A 383 5.88 11.24 16.51
C THR A 383 5.22 12.13 15.46
N GLY A 384 4.34 13.03 15.90
CA GLY A 384 3.58 13.91 15.02
C GLY A 384 2.47 13.21 14.23
N GLY A 385 2.09 11.99 14.61
CA GLY A 385 1.00 11.22 13.99
C GLY A 385 1.28 10.69 12.59
N ILE A 386 2.55 10.66 12.17
CA ILE A 386 2.97 10.20 10.84
C ILE A 386 4.11 9.18 10.94
N THR A 387 4.26 8.34 9.91
CA THR A 387 5.42 7.45 9.78
C THR A 387 5.78 7.21 8.32
N ASN A 388 7.06 7.00 8.00
CA ASN A 388 7.42 6.34 6.75
C ASN A 388 7.04 4.86 6.85
N GLY A 389 6.50 4.28 5.77
CA GLY A 389 6.01 2.91 5.77
C GLY A 389 7.08 1.89 6.14
N ALA A 390 8.18 1.85 5.39
CA ALA A 390 9.30 0.95 5.65
C ALA A 390 9.98 1.17 7.02
N TYR A 391 9.96 2.41 7.52
CA TYR A 391 10.45 2.73 8.86
C TYR A 391 9.55 2.16 9.95
N TRP A 392 8.25 2.02 9.70
CA TRP A 392 7.36 1.32 10.61
C TRP A 392 7.55 -0.20 10.49
N TYR A 393 7.37 -0.74 9.30
CA TYR A 393 7.73 -2.11 8.92
C TYR A 393 7.77 -2.24 7.39
N VAL A 394 8.66 -3.09 6.88
CA VAL A 394 8.80 -3.29 5.44
C VAL A 394 7.60 -4.07 4.89
N LEU A 395 7.04 -3.57 3.79
CA LEU A 395 5.91 -4.15 3.07
C LEU A 395 6.17 -4.07 1.57
N PHE A 396 6.17 -5.22 0.90
CA PHE A 396 6.30 -5.32 -0.57
C PHE A 396 4.94 -5.54 -1.23
N GLY A 397 4.77 -4.97 -2.42
CA GLY A 397 3.55 -5.16 -3.22
C GLY A 397 2.31 -4.45 -2.68
N GLY A 398 2.52 -3.32 -1.99
CA GLY A 398 1.46 -2.47 -1.49
C GLY A 398 0.86 -1.55 -2.55
N MET A 399 -0.41 -1.19 -2.36
CA MET A 399 -1.12 -0.28 -3.27
C MET A 399 -0.54 1.14 -3.22
N GLN A 400 -0.14 1.60 -2.03
CA GLN A 400 0.38 2.95 -1.79
C GLN A 400 1.59 3.25 -2.69
N ASP A 401 2.60 2.39 -2.64
CA ASP A 401 3.81 2.58 -3.44
C ASP A 401 3.51 2.42 -4.93
N TYR A 402 2.64 1.48 -5.33
CA TYR A 402 2.24 1.27 -6.73
C TYR A 402 1.60 2.52 -7.37
N ASN A 403 0.80 3.27 -6.61
CA ASN A 403 0.28 4.56 -7.05
C ASN A 403 1.41 5.52 -7.42
N TYR A 404 2.41 5.64 -6.55
CA TYR A 404 3.46 6.64 -6.70
C TYR A 404 4.56 6.23 -7.66
N TRP A 405 5.04 4.99 -7.66
CA TRP A 405 6.16 4.61 -8.53
C TRP A 405 5.70 4.38 -9.98
N SER A 406 4.54 3.76 -10.19
CA SER A 406 4.07 3.34 -11.52
C SER A 406 3.09 4.34 -12.17
N ASN A 407 2.43 5.20 -11.39
CA ASN A 407 1.39 6.12 -11.86
C ASN A 407 1.67 7.57 -11.47
N ASN A 408 0.80 8.50 -11.85
CA ASN A 408 0.95 9.92 -11.49
C ASN A 408 0.54 10.23 -10.03
N CYS A 409 -0.04 9.27 -9.32
CA CYS A 409 -0.82 9.50 -8.10
C CYS A 409 0.05 9.43 -6.85
N PHE A 410 -0.11 10.41 -5.96
CA PHE A 410 0.56 10.46 -4.66
C PHE A 410 -0.41 9.89 -3.65
N GLU A 411 -0.17 8.67 -3.18
CA GLU A 411 -1.02 8.02 -2.18
C GLU A 411 -0.30 7.91 -0.83
N ILE A 412 -1.04 8.14 0.26
CA ILE A 412 -0.63 7.76 1.60
C ILE A 412 -1.60 6.72 2.17
N THR A 413 -1.19 6.03 3.22
CA THR A 413 -1.99 5.05 3.95
C THR A 413 -2.38 5.65 5.29
N VAL A 414 -3.67 5.64 5.64
CA VAL A 414 -4.15 6.18 6.91
C VAL A 414 -4.80 5.09 7.74
N GLU A 415 -4.20 4.82 8.89
CA GLU A 415 -4.68 3.90 9.92
C GLU A 415 -5.60 4.67 10.87
N LEU A 416 -6.89 4.31 10.91
CA LEU A 416 -7.93 5.12 11.54
C LEU A 416 -8.26 4.74 12.98
N SER A 417 -7.95 3.51 13.39
CA SER A 417 -8.42 2.92 14.63
C SER A 417 -7.52 1.78 15.08
N ASP A 418 -7.30 1.64 16.39
CA ASP A 418 -6.57 0.49 16.95
C ASP A 418 -7.34 -0.81 16.76
N LEU A 419 -8.64 -0.80 17.07
CA LEU A 419 -9.53 -1.91 16.77
C LEU A 419 -9.94 -1.83 15.30
N LYS A 420 -9.71 -2.91 14.54
CA LYS A 420 -9.98 -2.96 13.10
C LYS A 420 -11.47 -2.90 12.77
N HIS A 421 -12.28 -3.57 13.59
CA HIS A 421 -13.74 -3.59 13.52
C HIS A 421 -14.36 -3.16 14.86
N PRO A 422 -14.38 -1.84 15.16
CA PRO A 422 -14.93 -1.34 16.41
C PRO A 422 -16.46 -1.49 16.51
N PRO A 423 -17.05 -1.45 17.72
CA PRO A 423 -18.51 -1.44 17.86
C PRO A 423 -19.14 -0.22 17.19
N GLU A 424 -20.32 -0.38 16.57
CA GLU A 424 -21.04 0.69 15.86
C GLU A 424 -21.21 1.97 16.67
N SER A 425 -21.37 1.85 18.00
CA SER A 425 -21.49 3.00 18.91
C SER A 425 -20.30 3.95 18.88
N GLN A 426 -19.16 3.56 18.30
CA GLN A 426 -17.97 4.39 18.18
C GLN A 426 -17.85 5.10 16.82
N LEU A 427 -18.66 4.73 15.81
CA LEU A 427 -18.55 5.28 14.46
C LEU A 427 -18.73 6.81 14.43
N ASP A 428 -19.64 7.35 15.24
CA ASP A 428 -19.82 8.80 15.39
C ASP A 428 -18.54 9.49 15.88
N GLY A 429 -17.82 8.84 16.79
CA GLY A 429 -16.52 9.32 17.30
C GLY A 429 -15.48 9.39 16.18
N PHE A 430 -15.35 8.31 15.41
CA PHE A 430 -14.41 8.26 14.28
C PHE A 430 -14.75 9.30 13.20
N TRP A 431 -16.02 9.49 12.87
CA TRP A 431 -16.43 10.54 11.94
C TRP A 431 -16.06 11.93 12.46
N ASN A 432 -16.37 12.24 13.71
CA ASN A 432 -16.07 13.54 14.28
C ASN A 432 -14.56 13.82 14.36
N ALA A 433 -13.74 12.81 14.65
CA ALA A 433 -12.29 12.92 14.69
C ALA A 433 -11.64 13.10 13.31
N ASN A 434 -12.21 12.49 12.25
CA ASN A 434 -11.59 12.45 10.92
C ASN A 434 -12.19 13.42 9.89
N LYS A 435 -13.40 13.94 10.11
CA LYS A 435 -14.09 14.81 9.15
C LYS A 435 -13.22 15.98 8.70
N GLU A 436 -12.55 16.68 9.63
CA GLU A 436 -11.67 17.80 9.27
C GLU A 436 -10.44 17.32 8.50
N SER A 437 -9.81 16.21 8.93
CA SER A 437 -8.66 15.62 8.22
C SER A 437 -8.96 15.21 6.79
N LEU A 438 -10.13 14.63 6.54
CA LEU A 438 -10.58 14.28 5.19
C LEU A 438 -10.66 15.51 4.29
N ILE A 439 -11.20 16.62 4.81
CA ILE A 439 -11.31 17.88 4.05
C ILE A 439 -9.94 18.53 3.86
N VAL A 440 -9.15 18.70 4.92
CA VAL A 440 -7.82 19.34 4.88
C VAL A 440 -6.84 18.59 3.99
N TYR A 441 -6.94 17.26 3.93
CA TYR A 441 -6.10 16.47 3.05
C TYR A 441 -6.43 16.71 1.57
N MET A 442 -7.71 16.74 1.19
CA MET A 442 -8.12 17.13 -0.16
C MET A 442 -7.65 18.56 -0.49
N GLU A 443 -7.65 19.46 0.48
CA GLU A 443 -7.17 20.84 0.30
C GLU A 443 -5.67 20.93 -0.06
N GLN A 444 -4.89 19.89 0.19
CA GLN A 444 -3.47 19.85 -0.21
C GLN A 444 -3.27 19.83 -1.73
N MET A 445 -4.32 19.53 -2.50
CA MET A 445 -4.33 19.64 -3.96
C MET A 445 -3.99 21.05 -4.48
N LYS A 446 -4.11 22.09 -3.63
CA LYS A 446 -3.68 23.45 -3.99
C LYS A 446 -2.21 23.55 -4.38
N TYR A 447 -1.37 22.65 -3.90
CA TYR A 447 0.07 22.64 -4.18
C TYR A 447 0.44 22.00 -5.53
N MET A 448 -0.56 21.67 -6.37
CA MET A 448 -0.29 21.16 -7.72
C MET A 448 0.15 22.29 -8.66
N VAL A 449 1.17 22.02 -9.46
CA VAL A 449 1.41 22.75 -10.71
C VAL A 449 0.55 22.12 -11.79
N MET A 450 -0.33 22.90 -12.39
CA MET A 450 -1.07 22.50 -13.58
C MET A 450 -0.24 22.86 -14.82
N GLY A 451 -0.07 21.94 -15.75
CA GLY A 451 0.60 22.26 -17.00
C GLY A 451 -0.06 21.70 -18.23
N VAL A 452 0.17 22.37 -19.36
CA VAL A 452 -0.36 22.02 -20.67
C VAL A 452 0.81 21.88 -21.63
N VAL A 453 0.81 20.77 -22.37
CA VAL A 453 1.84 20.42 -23.34
C VAL A 453 1.20 20.28 -24.71
N THR A 454 1.66 21.13 -25.64
CA THR A 454 1.23 21.07 -27.05
C THR A 454 2.41 20.81 -27.97
N ASP A 455 2.13 20.45 -29.22
CA ASP A 455 3.11 20.49 -30.30
C ASP A 455 3.29 21.93 -30.82
N SER A 456 4.10 22.10 -31.86
CA SER A 456 4.33 23.38 -32.55
C SER A 456 3.09 23.93 -33.28
N LYS A 457 2.05 23.11 -33.48
CA LYS A 457 0.78 23.47 -34.12
C LYS A 457 -0.34 23.74 -33.10
N GLY A 458 -0.05 23.63 -31.81
CA GLY A 458 -1.02 23.80 -30.72
C GLY A 458 -1.89 22.58 -30.44
N ASN A 459 -1.59 21.40 -31.02
CA ASN A 459 -2.32 20.17 -30.70
C ASN A 459 -1.83 19.60 -29.36
N PRO A 460 -2.70 18.96 -28.56
CA PRO A 460 -2.30 18.37 -27.28
C PRO A 460 -1.32 17.22 -27.49
N VAL A 461 -0.32 17.10 -26.60
CA VAL A 461 0.64 15.99 -26.63
C VAL A 461 0.36 15.04 -25.47
N PRO A 462 -0.30 13.90 -25.72
CA PRO A 462 -0.55 12.90 -24.69
C PRO A 462 0.70 12.09 -24.36
N ASN A 463 0.75 11.57 -23.12
CA ASN A 463 1.83 10.73 -22.61
C ASN A 463 3.23 11.37 -22.68
N ALA A 464 3.34 12.69 -22.76
CA ALA A 464 4.61 13.39 -22.59
C ALA A 464 5.11 13.20 -21.16
N THR A 465 6.39 12.87 -21.01
CA THR A 465 7.03 12.70 -19.71
C THR A 465 7.33 14.06 -19.11
N VAL A 466 6.92 14.28 -17.86
CA VAL A 466 7.21 15.49 -17.09
C VAL A 466 8.04 15.11 -15.87
N LYS A 467 9.13 15.84 -15.64
CA LYS A 467 10.07 15.61 -14.53
C LYS A 467 10.50 16.94 -13.93
N VAL A 468 10.70 16.97 -12.62
CA VAL A 468 11.40 18.10 -11.96
C VAL A 468 12.90 17.81 -12.02
N ILE A 469 13.71 18.75 -12.51
CA ILE A 469 15.18 18.57 -12.53
C ILE A 469 15.68 18.35 -11.10
N GLY A 470 16.45 17.28 -10.89
CA GLY A 470 16.95 16.87 -9.57
C GLY A 470 16.03 15.90 -8.79
N ASN A 471 14.80 15.66 -9.25
CA ASN A 471 13.88 14.69 -8.67
C ASN A 471 13.69 13.52 -9.65
N SER A 472 13.85 12.27 -9.20
CA SER A 472 13.74 11.10 -10.10
C SER A 472 12.29 10.72 -10.45
N LYS A 473 11.28 11.22 -9.74
CA LYS A 473 9.87 10.97 -10.05
C LYS A 473 9.47 11.62 -11.38
N THR A 474 8.90 10.82 -12.26
CA THR A 474 8.27 11.27 -13.50
C THR A 474 6.75 11.10 -13.44
N ILE A 475 6.04 11.96 -14.14
CA ILE A 475 4.60 11.85 -14.42
C ILE A 475 4.36 11.97 -15.92
N THR A 476 3.14 11.69 -16.37
CA THR A 476 2.75 11.76 -17.78
C THR A 476 1.55 12.69 -18.00
N THR A 477 1.49 13.35 -19.17
CA THR A 477 0.29 14.09 -19.60
C THR A 477 -0.87 13.15 -19.94
N ASN A 478 -2.11 13.63 -19.73
CA ASN A 478 -3.33 12.94 -20.16
C ASN A 478 -3.58 13.12 -21.68
N SER A 479 -4.71 12.60 -22.17
CA SER A 479 -5.12 12.71 -23.59
C SER A 479 -5.25 14.14 -24.11
N ALA A 480 -5.50 15.11 -23.22
CA ALA A 480 -5.59 16.54 -23.54
C ALA A 480 -4.24 17.27 -23.40
N GLY A 481 -3.13 16.54 -23.20
CA GLY A 481 -1.82 17.14 -22.99
C GLY A 481 -1.65 17.84 -21.64
N VAL A 482 -2.57 17.62 -20.70
CA VAL A 482 -2.56 18.23 -19.37
C VAL A 482 -1.85 17.33 -18.37
N PHE A 483 -1.08 17.92 -17.46
CA PHE A 483 -0.51 17.24 -16.29
C PHE A 483 -0.75 18.03 -15.00
N PHE A 484 -0.65 17.32 -13.88
CA PHE A 484 -0.69 17.89 -12.53
C PHE A 484 0.50 17.36 -11.74
N ARG A 485 1.40 18.24 -11.29
CA ARG A 485 2.59 17.88 -10.52
C ARG A 485 2.52 18.50 -9.13
N LEU A 486 2.31 17.68 -8.11
CA LEU A 486 2.34 18.12 -6.71
C LEU A 486 3.77 18.44 -6.28
N LEU A 487 3.99 19.59 -5.65
CA LEU A 487 5.30 20.04 -5.17
C LEU A 487 5.12 20.81 -3.87
N THR A 488 6.10 20.79 -2.98
CA THR A 488 6.13 21.72 -1.86
C THR A 488 6.31 23.15 -2.36
N PRO A 489 6.04 24.18 -1.53
CA PRO A 489 6.46 25.54 -1.86
C PRO A 489 7.95 25.63 -2.19
N GLY A 490 8.29 26.33 -3.27
CA GLY A 490 9.67 26.44 -3.75
C GLY A 490 9.78 26.79 -5.23
N ASN A 491 11.01 26.92 -5.69
CA ASN A 491 11.34 27.18 -7.09
C ASN A 491 11.86 25.91 -7.76
N TYR A 492 11.31 25.59 -8.93
CA TYR A 492 11.59 24.36 -9.64
C TYR A 492 11.85 24.62 -11.12
N THR A 493 12.58 23.72 -11.76
CA THR A 493 12.64 23.63 -13.22
C THR A 493 11.97 22.34 -13.66
N LEU A 494 10.87 22.48 -14.39
CA LEU A 494 10.16 21.38 -15.02
C LEU A 494 10.76 21.10 -16.39
N MET A 495 11.05 19.84 -16.65
CA MET A 495 11.42 19.33 -17.97
C MET A 495 10.27 18.49 -18.51
N VAL A 496 9.80 18.84 -19.70
CA VAL A 496 8.86 18.01 -20.47
C VAL A 496 9.61 17.40 -21.64
N SER A 497 9.41 16.10 -21.88
CA SER A 497 10.04 15.39 -22.99
C SER A 497 9.09 14.46 -23.71
N GLN A 498 9.20 14.41 -25.04
CA GLN A 498 8.49 13.47 -25.91
C GLN A 498 9.35 13.17 -27.13
N ASN A 499 9.44 11.89 -27.53
CA ASN A 499 10.15 11.46 -28.75
C ASN A 499 11.60 12.01 -28.89
N GLY A 500 12.33 12.09 -27.77
CA GLY A 500 13.73 12.57 -27.74
C GLY A 500 13.90 14.10 -27.73
N ALA A 501 12.83 14.89 -27.93
CA ALA A 501 12.85 16.33 -27.72
C ALA A 501 12.52 16.65 -26.25
N SER A 502 13.12 17.70 -25.70
CA SER A 502 12.81 18.20 -24.36
C SER A 502 12.76 19.73 -24.29
N VAL A 503 11.92 20.25 -23.41
CA VAL A 503 11.77 21.69 -23.13
C VAL A 503 11.72 21.89 -21.62
N ASN A 504 12.46 22.89 -21.15
CA ASN A 504 12.53 23.24 -19.73
C ASN A 504 11.79 24.54 -19.45
N LYS A 505 11.15 24.63 -18.28
CA LYS A 505 10.53 25.86 -17.79
C LYS A 505 10.67 25.97 -16.28
N SER A 506 11.06 27.14 -15.80
CA SER A 506 11.05 27.44 -14.37
C SER A 506 9.63 27.75 -13.90
N ILE A 507 9.28 27.31 -12.70
CA ILE A 507 8.00 27.55 -12.04
C ILE A 507 8.22 27.75 -10.55
N GLU A 508 7.45 28.67 -9.97
CA GLU A 508 7.38 28.89 -8.52
C GLU A 508 6.08 28.29 -7.97
N VAL A 509 6.18 27.58 -6.86
CA VAL A 509 5.05 27.17 -6.03
C VAL A 509 5.08 28.04 -4.77
N PRO A 510 4.14 28.99 -4.58
CA PRO A 510 4.18 29.89 -3.45
C PRO A 510 3.79 29.17 -2.14
N THR A 511 4.19 29.75 -1.00
CA THR A 511 3.81 29.24 0.32
C THR A 511 2.30 29.36 0.58
N ASN A 512 1.71 30.46 0.12
CA ASN A 512 0.30 30.79 0.28
C ASN A 512 -0.47 30.57 -1.03
N VAL A 513 -0.49 29.33 -1.55
CA VAL A 513 -1.29 29.02 -2.75
C VAL A 513 -2.77 29.19 -2.42
N GLU A 514 -3.47 30.03 -3.19
CA GLU A 514 -4.92 30.14 -3.09
C GLU A 514 -5.58 28.87 -3.64
N PHE A 515 -6.47 28.27 -2.85
CA PHE A 515 -7.19 27.08 -3.27
C PHE A 515 -8.09 27.41 -4.48
N GLY A 516 -7.95 26.63 -5.56
CA GLY A 516 -8.65 26.91 -6.82
C GLY A 516 -7.77 27.56 -7.90
N ASN A 517 -6.62 28.12 -7.55
CA ASN A 517 -5.75 28.87 -8.46
C ASN A 517 -4.30 28.35 -8.42
N PRO A 518 -4.04 27.17 -8.99
CA PRO A 518 -2.73 26.54 -8.98
C PRO A 518 -1.73 27.28 -9.88
N PRO A 519 -0.42 27.24 -9.59
CA PRO A 519 0.60 27.66 -10.55
C PRO A 519 0.45 26.94 -11.89
N THR A 520 0.49 27.68 -13.01
CA THR A 520 0.30 27.12 -14.36
C THR A 520 1.57 27.19 -15.22
N ALA A 521 1.88 26.11 -15.94
CA ALA A 521 3.02 26.05 -16.87
C ALA A 521 2.63 25.54 -18.27
N TYR A 522 2.89 26.36 -19.29
CA TYR A 522 2.63 26.02 -20.70
C TYR A 522 3.92 25.63 -21.43
N PHE A 523 3.88 24.52 -22.17
CA PHE A 523 4.98 23.96 -22.96
C PHE A 523 4.53 23.74 -24.40
N SER A 524 5.41 24.07 -25.36
CA SER A 524 5.29 23.65 -26.74
C SER A 524 6.52 22.81 -27.09
N ILE A 525 6.32 21.52 -27.36
CA ILE A 525 7.40 20.62 -27.79
C ILE A 525 7.62 20.85 -29.30
N PRO A 526 8.85 21.13 -29.74
CA PRO A 526 9.16 21.18 -31.15
C PRO A 526 8.79 19.84 -31.79
N SER A 527 8.07 19.86 -32.90
CA SER A 527 7.91 18.67 -33.73
C SER A 527 9.31 18.15 -34.03
N SER A 528 9.63 16.95 -33.53
CA SER A 528 10.84 16.23 -33.94
C SER A 528 10.87 16.33 -35.45
N ALA A 529 11.94 16.89 -36.02
CA ALA A 529 12.16 16.78 -37.46
C ALA A 529 11.85 15.33 -37.77
N SER A 530 10.82 15.09 -38.60
CA SER A 530 10.61 13.77 -39.17
C SER A 530 12.01 13.27 -39.50
N ASN A 531 12.37 12.07 -39.09
CA ASN A 531 13.42 11.37 -39.78
C ASN A 531 13.01 11.44 -41.25
N SER A 532 13.51 12.45 -41.97
CA SER A 532 13.72 12.34 -43.39
C SER A 532 14.51 11.06 -43.42
N SER A 533 13.87 9.98 -43.89
CA SER A 533 14.58 8.79 -44.30
C SER A 533 15.83 9.33 -44.99
N PRO A 534 17.05 8.95 -44.55
CA PRO A 534 18.25 9.45 -45.19
C PRO A 534 17.99 9.25 -46.67
N SER A 535 17.93 10.36 -47.41
CA SER A 535 17.67 10.34 -48.84
C SER A 535 18.62 9.30 -49.37
N ASN A 536 18.07 8.17 -49.81
CA ASN A 536 18.84 7.00 -50.17
C ASN A 536 19.93 7.52 -51.12
N PRO A 537 21.22 7.46 -50.78
CA PRO A 537 22.26 8.08 -51.61
C PRO A 537 22.37 7.40 -52.99
N PHE A 538 21.55 6.37 -53.24
CA PHE A 538 21.38 5.67 -54.51
C PHE A 538 20.16 6.11 -55.34
N ALA A 539 19.27 6.98 -54.84
CA ALA A 539 18.10 7.43 -55.59
C ALA A 539 18.39 8.56 -56.60
N SER A 540 19.60 9.12 -56.62
CA SER A 540 20.02 10.17 -57.56
C SER A 540 20.87 9.69 -58.75
N ILE A 541 21.04 8.37 -58.94
CA ILE A 541 21.82 7.80 -60.05
C ILE A 541 20.95 7.13 -61.14
N VAL A 542 19.63 7.08 -60.99
CA VAL A 542 18.74 6.55 -62.03
C VAL A 542 17.97 7.68 -62.72
N THR A 543 18.68 8.53 -63.47
CA THR A 543 18.06 9.39 -64.51
C THR A 543 19.03 9.87 -65.60
N LYS A 544 20.21 9.24 -65.76
CA LYS A 544 21.09 9.47 -66.92
C LYS A 544 21.88 8.21 -67.25
N ALA A 545 21.24 7.26 -67.92
CA ALA A 545 21.92 6.20 -68.69
C ALA A 545 20.93 5.52 -69.64
N SER A 546 20.39 6.28 -70.59
CA SER A 546 19.82 5.71 -71.81
C SER A 546 20.94 5.58 -72.85
N SER A 547 21.66 4.45 -72.85
CA SER A 547 22.28 3.87 -74.05
C SER A 547 23.27 2.74 -73.69
N PHE A 548 23.16 1.65 -74.45
CA PHE A 548 24.12 0.56 -74.68
C PHE A 548 23.97 -0.79 -73.95
N HIS A 549 24.12 -1.81 -74.81
CA HIS A 549 23.91 -3.24 -74.73
C HIS A 549 24.92 -4.01 -73.84
N GLN A 550 24.38 -4.97 -73.04
CA GLN A 550 24.79 -6.38 -72.89
C GLN A 550 26.25 -6.77 -72.43
N PRO A 551 26.54 -8.04 -72.04
CA PRO A 551 26.73 -8.44 -70.63
C PRO A 551 28.10 -9.08 -70.28
N ARG A 552 28.44 -9.20 -68.99
CA ARG A 552 29.09 -10.38 -68.34
C ARG A 552 29.44 -10.17 -66.85
N VAL A 553 28.92 -11.05 -65.97
CA VAL A 553 29.66 -12.00 -65.09
C VAL A 553 30.87 -11.37 -64.32
N THR A 554 31.01 -11.32 -62.98
CA THR A 554 30.66 -12.24 -61.88
C THR A 554 31.14 -11.67 -60.52
N SER A 555 30.60 -12.26 -59.44
CA SER A 555 31.30 -12.55 -58.17
C SER A 555 31.60 -11.39 -57.21
N PHE A 556 30.66 -11.14 -56.27
CA PHE A 556 31.01 -11.03 -54.82
C PHE A 556 29.84 -10.97 -53.82
N VAL A 557 28.56 -11.01 -54.25
CA VAL A 557 27.42 -10.76 -53.32
C VAL A 557 26.62 -12.02 -52.91
N ALA A 558 26.96 -13.20 -53.44
CA ALA A 558 26.18 -14.43 -53.17
C ALA A 558 26.53 -15.17 -51.85
N SER A 559 27.52 -14.71 -51.07
CA SER A 559 27.94 -15.40 -49.84
C SER A 559 27.12 -15.00 -48.60
N LEU A 560 26.54 -13.80 -48.55
CA LEU A 560 25.89 -13.29 -47.34
C LEU A 560 24.37 -13.53 -47.25
N PHE A 561 23.73 -14.01 -48.32
CA PHE A 561 22.28 -14.25 -48.35
C PHE A 561 21.88 -15.73 -48.18
N MET A 562 22.84 -16.66 -48.14
CA MET A 562 22.57 -18.10 -47.97
C MET A 562 22.63 -18.57 -46.50
N THR A 563 23.04 -17.73 -45.56
CA THR A 563 23.10 -18.08 -44.12
C THR A 563 21.86 -17.67 -43.33
N SER A 564 20.97 -16.84 -43.90
CA SER A 564 19.72 -16.43 -43.23
C SER A 564 18.51 -17.31 -43.59
N LEU A 565 18.55 -18.04 -44.71
CA LEU A 565 17.45 -18.92 -45.15
C LEU A 565 17.57 -20.36 -44.61
N SER A 566 18.78 -20.84 -44.30
CA SER A 566 19.00 -22.17 -43.72
C SER A 566 18.59 -22.27 -42.25
N ASN A 567 18.69 -21.17 -41.50
CA ASN A 567 18.28 -21.13 -40.09
C ASN A 567 16.76 -21.11 -39.90
N ILE A 568 16.00 -20.58 -40.86
CA ILE A 568 14.53 -20.54 -40.79
C ILE A 568 13.94 -21.94 -41.05
N TRP A 569 14.54 -22.72 -41.96
CA TRP A 569 14.12 -24.10 -42.23
C TRP A 569 14.42 -25.06 -41.08
N LEU A 570 15.50 -24.85 -40.33
CA LEU A 570 15.85 -25.67 -39.16
C LEU A 570 14.86 -25.46 -37.99
N ILE A 571 14.40 -24.23 -37.79
CA ILE A 571 13.42 -23.88 -36.75
C ILE A 571 12.04 -24.47 -37.08
N ILE A 572 11.64 -24.45 -38.35
CA ILE A 572 10.37 -25.05 -38.80
C ILE A 572 10.41 -26.58 -38.67
N MET A 573 11.52 -27.24 -39.02
CA MET A 573 11.69 -28.69 -38.84
C MET A 573 11.63 -29.14 -37.38
N LEU A 574 12.28 -28.41 -36.46
CA LEU A 574 12.27 -28.72 -35.03
C LEU A 574 10.89 -28.52 -34.38
N SER A 575 10.10 -27.57 -34.89
CA SER A 575 8.72 -27.34 -34.44
C SER A 575 7.78 -28.46 -34.87
N VAL A 576 7.96 -29.02 -36.07
CA VAL A 576 7.16 -30.14 -36.58
C VAL A 576 7.53 -31.46 -35.90
N ILE A 577 8.80 -31.70 -35.60
CA ILE A 577 9.25 -32.91 -34.87
C ILE A 577 8.73 -32.90 -33.43
N SER A 578 8.68 -31.74 -32.77
CA SER A 578 8.15 -31.62 -31.40
C SER A 578 6.62 -31.84 -31.34
N ALA A 579 5.88 -31.42 -32.37
CA ALA A 579 4.43 -31.66 -32.47
C ALA A 579 4.08 -33.15 -32.72
N ILE A 580 4.95 -33.87 -33.44
CA ILE A 580 4.79 -35.32 -33.67
C ILE A 580 5.16 -36.14 -32.42
N TYR A 581 6.12 -35.69 -31.62
CA TYR A 581 6.52 -36.38 -30.39
C TYR A 581 5.48 -36.26 -29.25
N VAL A 582 4.74 -35.15 -29.18
CA VAL A 582 3.69 -34.93 -28.18
C VAL A 582 2.39 -35.67 -28.51
N SER A 583 2.13 -35.98 -29.79
CA SER A 583 0.96 -36.75 -30.22
C SER A 583 1.14 -38.27 -30.19
N GLY A 584 2.38 -38.77 -30.09
CA GLY A 584 2.70 -40.21 -29.99
C GLY A 584 2.63 -40.82 -28.58
N ASN A 585 2.65 -40.01 -27.52
CA ASN A 585 2.64 -40.48 -26.12
C ASN A 585 1.24 -40.47 -25.45
N MET A 586 0.16 -40.34 -26.23
CA MET A 586 -1.22 -40.54 -25.74
C MET A 586 -1.89 -41.80 -26.32
N MET A 587 -1.15 -42.68 -26.99
CA MET A 587 -1.59 -44.02 -27.38
C MET A 587 -0.46 -45.05 -27.19
N SER A 588 -0.24 -45.47 -25.95
CA SER A 588 0.30 -46.79 -25.58
C SER A 588 -0.01 -47.10 -24.13
#